data_AF-A0A7J6Y2V0-F1
#
_entry.id   AF-A0A7J6Y2V0-F1
#
_cell.length_a   1.000
_cell.length_b   1.000
_cell.length_c   1.000
_cell.angle_alpha   90.00
_cell.angle_beta   90.00
_cell.angle_gamma   90.00
#
_symmetry.space_group_name_H-M   'P 1'
#
loop_
_entity.id
_entity.type
_entity.pdbx_description
1 polymer ?
#
loop_
_entity_poly.entity_id
_entity_poly.type
_entity_poly.pdbx_seq_one_letter_code
_entity_poly.pdbx_strand_id
1 'polypeptide(L)'
;MSWSTRCFYGPLHEVADPLVLRRVMMRFWSPFCRGFVGPDLHTYDFKKVFDSIRTSDSDFTCQVNGRVGNARLIEDFFLFVLCGFDFLDVKLEKSSTADVASDPCNFRGTYTLAHTRPFLGWIPPRAAHSLGTAPTDSKPDVCKDKNVDASGSAEQTSEEKLMVSSTRLSVERQTRLLKVPFSARMEGSESGISHIILRSPVVDVIMGSHDCPATLQSCLKNEEALKAVVTLRRANVRPELITDKTLLEITDKKESWASALGIL
;
A
#
# COMPACT_ATOMS: atom_id res chain seq x y z
N MET A 1 -35.07 35.33 -37.74
CA MET A 1 -34.02 35.50 -36.71
C MET A 1 -33.30 34.16 -36.58
N SER A 2 -32.06 34.08 -37.06
CA SER A 2 -31.25 32.85 -37.10
C SER A 2 -30.22 32.91 -35.96
N TRP A 3 -30.23 31.91 -35.08
CA TRP A 3 -29.24 31.79 -34.01
C TRP A 3 -28.09 30.92 -34.53
N SER A 4 -26.94 31.55 -34.78
CA SER A 4 -25.70 30.85 -35.13
C SER A 4 -24.96 30.49 -33.84
N THR A 5 -24.95 29.22 -33.49
CA THR A 5 -24.21 28.66 -32.35
C THR A 5 -22.72 28.71 -32.68
N ARG A 6 -21.98 29.67 -32.11
CA ARG A 6 -20.52 29.67 -32.14
C ARG A 6 -20.03 28.56 -31.21
N CYS A 7 -19.55 27.47 -31.79
CA CYS A 7 -18.74 26.49 -31.06
C CYS A 7 -17.44 27.18 -30.63
N PHE A 8 -17.30 27.45 -29.33
CA PHE A 8 -16.02 27.79 -28.75
C PHE A 8 -15.17 26.51 -28.70
N TYR A 9 -14.30 26.33 -29.69
CA TYR A 9 -13.14 25.46 -29.53
C TYR A 9 -12.23 26.15 -28.50
N GLY A 10 -12.26 25.67 -27.26
CA GLY A 10 -11.19 25.96 -26.31
C GLY A 10 -9.85 25.45 -26.85
N PRO A 11 -8.72 26.07 -26.50
CA PRO A 11 -7.42 25.64 -26.98
C PRO A 11 -7.19 24.18 -26.56
N LEU A 12 -6.72 23.36 -27.51
CA LEU A 12 -6.22 22.01 -27.25
C LEU A 12 -5.20 22.12 -26.11
N HIS A 13 -5.54 21.52 -24.97
CA HIS A 13 -4.61 21.36 -23.86
C HIS A 13 -3.32 20.75 -24.42
N GLU A 14 -2.22 21.47 -24.24
CA GLU A 14 -0.87 21.04 -24.57
C GLU A 14 -0.62 19.73 -23.81
N VAL A 15 -0.75 18.60 -24.52
CA VAL A 15 -0.55 17.27 -23.93
C VAL A 15 0.91 17.23 -23.50
N ALA A 16 1.15 17.13 -22.20
CA ALA A 16 2.49 17.02 -21.65
C ALA A 16 3.29 15.96 -22.41
N ASP A 17 4.57 16.24 -22.69
CA ASP A 17 5.49 15.32 -23.36
C ASP A 17 5.30 13.89 -22.77
N PRO A 18 5.04 12.87 -23.61
CA PRO A 18 4.84 11.50 -23.16
C PRO A 18 5.93 10.99 -22.19
N LEU A 19 7.17 11.49 -22.33
CA LEU A 19 8.28 11.16 -21.45
C LEU A 19 8.17 11.83 -20.07
N VAL A 20 7.48 12.96 -19.97
CA VAL A 20 7.20 13.65 -18.70
C VAL A 20 6.17 12.85 -17.90
N LEU A 21 5.03 12.49 -18.49
CA LEU A 21 4.01 11.70 -17.78
C LEU A 21 4.54 10.34 -17.34
N ARG A 22 5.38 9.69 -18.16
CA ARG A 22 6.05 8.45 -17.76
C ARG A 22 6.98 8.62 -16.55
N ARG A 23 7.76 9.71 -16.52
CA ARG A 23 8.60 10.05 -15.36
C ARG A 23 7.75 10.33 -14.12
N VAL A 24 6.62 11.01 -14.28
CA VAL A 24 5.68 11.25 -13.18
C VAL A 24 5.07 9.95 -12.66
N MET A 25 4.65 9.03 -13.53
CA MET A 25 4.16 7.71 -13.12
C MET A 25 5.21 6.91 -12.36
N MET A 26 6.48 6.92 -12.81
CA MET A 26 7.54 6.27 -12.04
C MET A 26 7.75 6.94 -10.68
N ARG A 27 7.66 8.27 -10.61
CA ARG A 27 7.78 9.02 -9.36
C ARG A 27 6.61 8.73 -8.41
N PHE A 28 5.38 8.59 -8.93
CA PHE A 28 4.20 8.18 -8.18
C PHE A 28 4.38 6.83 -7.46
N TRP A 29 4.98 5.84 -8.15
CA TRP A 29 5.26 4.52 -7.56
C TRP A 29 6.57 4.44 -6.77
N SER A 30 7.45 5.43 -6.91
CA SER A 30 8.77 5.44 -6.27
C SER A 30 8.77 5.25 -4.75
N PRO A 31 7.79 5.74 -3.95
CA PRO A 31 7.71 5.46 -2.50
C PRO A 31 7.81 3.97 -2.18
N PHE A 32 7.17 3.13 -2.99
CA PHE A 32 7.04 1.69 -2.78
C PHE A 32 8.20 0.87 -3.38
N CYS A 33 9.16 1.53 -4.03
CA CYS A 33 10.31 0.88 -4.66
C CYS A 33 11.62 1.07 -3.86
N ARG A 34 11.57 1.76 -2.71
CA ARG A 34 12.75 2.13 -1.91
C ARG A 34 13.21 1.04 -0.93
N GLY A 35 12.45 -0.04 -0.78
CA GLY A 35 12.74 -1.13 0.16
C GLY A 35 12.34 -0.84 1.61
N PHE A 36 11.65 0.27 1.87
CA PHE A 36 10.96 0.47 3.14
C PHE A 36 9.74 -0.44 3.21
N VAL A 37 9.44 -0.93 4.42
CA VAL A 37 8.28 -1.79 4.71
C VAL A 37 7.61 -1.30 5.99
N GLY A 38 6.30 -1.42 6.08
CA GLY A 38 5.56 -0.89 7.23
C GLY A 38 4.06 -0.73 6.95
N PRO A 39 3.23 -0.66 8.00
CA PRO A 39 1.78 -0.56 7.86
C PRO A 39 1.31 0.87 7.55
N ASP A 40 2.19 1.84 7.70
CA ASP A 40 1.84 3.26 7.63
C ASP A 40 2.38 3.90 6.36
N LEU A 41 1.51 4.69 5.71
CA LEU A 41 1.84 5.36 4.47
C LEU A 41 2.96 6.41 4.63
N HIS A 42 3.13 6.96 5.85
CA HIS A 42 4.20 7.92 6.16
C HIS A 42 5.59 7.28 6.07
N THR A 43 5.72 5.98 6.37
CA THR A 43 7.00 5.23 6.28
C THR A 43 7.57 5.24 4.86
N TYR A 44 6.70 5.38 3.86
CA TYR A 44 7.08 5.40 2.45
C TYR A 44 7.34 6.83 1.92
N ASP A 45 7.13 7.87 2.72
CA ASP A 45 7.09 9.28 2.27
C ASP A 45 6.08 9.53 1.12
N PHE A 46 5.05 8.69 1.00
CA PHE A 46 4.16 8.73 -0.16
C PHE A 46 3.49 10.09 -0.31
N LYS A 47 2.95 10.65 0.79
CA LYS A 47 2.27 11.95 0.74
C LYS A 47 3.18 13.06 0.22
N LYS A 48 4.42 13.15 0.73
CA LYS A 48 5.43 14.12 0.29
C LYS A 48 5.71 13.98 -1.21
N VAL A 49 5.86 12.76 -1.70
CA VAL A 49 6.10 12.51 -3.13
C VAL A 49 4.87 12.85 -3.95
N PHE A 50 3.69 12.43 -3.50
CA PHE A 50 2.44 12.64 -4.22
C PHE A 50 2.07 14.11 -4.32
N ASP A 51 2.18 14.87 -3.23
CA ASP A 51 2.00 16.33 -3.20
C ASP A 51 2.99 17.05 -4.11
N SER A 52 4.20 16.50 -4.32
CA SER A 52 5.22 17.11 -5.18
C SER A 52 5.03 16.89 -6.69
N ILE A 53 4.10 16.02 -7.09
CA ILE A 53 3.86 15.70 -8.51
C ILE A 53 2.47 16.11 -9.00
N ARG A 54 1.56 16.44 -8.09
CA ARG A 54 0.17 16.80 -8.40
C ARG A 54 -0.05 18.31 -8.29
N THR A 55 -1.10 18.80 -8.95
CA THR A 55 -1.62 20.15 -8.75
C THR A 55 -2.25 20.31 -7.36
N SER A 56 -2.59 21.54 -6.98
CA SER A 56 -3.30 21.85 -5.73
C SER A 56 -4.61 21.06 -5.60
N ASP A 57 -5.08 20.88 -4.36
CA ASP A 57 -6.32 20.14 -4.07
C ASP A 57 -7.56 20.69 -4.82
N SER A 58 -7.58 21.99 -5.14
CA SER A 58 -8.66 22.63 -5.90
C SER A 58 -8.74 22.13 -7.35
N ASP A 59 -7.60 21.74 -7.91
CA ASP A 59 -7.43 21.48 -9.34
C ASP A 59 -7.09 20.00 -9.60
N PHE A 60 -7.06 19.20 -8.53
CA PHE A 60 -6.73 17.78 -8.57
C PHE A 60 -7.98 16.92 -8.38
N THR A 61 -8.18 15.99 -9.31
CA THR A 61 -9.23 14.99 -9.22
C THR A 61 -8.65 13.60 -9.38
N CYS A 62 -9.31 12.58 -8.82
CA CYS A 62 -8.90 11.21 -9.05
C CYS A 62 -10.07 10.24 -9.10
N GLN A 63 -9.80 9.08 -9.65
CA GLN A 63 -10.67 7.94 -9.61
C GLN A 63 -9.88 6.70 -9.20
N VAL A 64 -10.35 5.94 -8.22
CA VAL A 64 -9.75 4.65 -7.84
C VAL A 64 -10.81 3.57 -7.97
N ASN A 65 -10.56 2.56 -8.82
CA ASN A 65 -11.47 1.43 -9.04
C ASN A 65 -12.92 1.84 -9.33
N GLY A 66 -13.12 2.90 -10.12
CA GLY A 66 -14.45 3.40 -10.46
C GLY A 66 -14.97 4.51 -9.53
N ARG A 67 -14.48 4.60 -8.30
CA ARG A 67 -14.90 5.63 -7.32
C ARG A 67 -14.19 6.94 -7.57
N VAL A 68 -14.93 8.04 -7.65
CA VAL A 68 -14.39 9.40 -7.84
C VAL A 68 -14.08 10.03 -6.48
N GLY A 69 -12.98 10.78 -6.39
CA GLY A 69 -12.58 11.50 -5.18
C GLY A 69 -11.42 12.46 -5.43
N ASN A 70 -10.79 12.93 -4.35
CA ASN A 70 -9.60 13.78 -4.36
C ASN A 70 -8.36 12.97 -3.96
N ALA A 71 -7.22 13.65 -3.75
CA ALA A 71 -5.95 13.03 -3.33
C ALA A 71 -6.09 12.02 -2.17
N ARG A 72 -7.01 12.28 -1.23
CA ARG A 72 -7.30 11.41 -0.08
C ARG A 72 -7.75 10.01 -0.49
N LEU A 73 -8.48 9.86 -1.59
CA LEU A 73 -8.98 8.56 -2.06
C LEU A 73 -7.83 7.62 -2.48
N ILE A 74 -6.76 8.16 -3.07
CA ILE A 74 -5.58 7.36 -3.43
C ILE A 74 -4.80 6.96 -2.19
N GLU A 75 -4.63 7.89 -1.25
CA GLU A 75 -4.02 7.56 0.04
C GLU A 75 -4.83 6.48 0.78
N ASP A 76 -6.16 6.57 0.78
CA ASP A 76 -7.06 5.59 1.41
C ASP A 76 -6.89 4.20 0.78
N PHE A 77 -6.73 4.12 -0.54
CA PHE A 77 -6.41 2.88 -1.24
C PHE A 77 -5.10 2.26 -0.74
N PHE A 78 -4.03 3.05 -0.63
CA PHE A 78 -2.74 2.53 -0.14
C PHE A 78 -2.80 2.18 1.35
N LEU A 79 -3.47 2.97 2.17
CA LEU A 79 -3.68 2.68 3.59
C LEU A 79 -4.39 1.35 3.79
N PHE A 80 -5.41 1.06 2.98
CA PHE A 80 -6.09 -0.22 2.99
C PHE A 80 -5.14 -1.38 2.65
N VAL A 81 -4.36 -1.28 1.57
CA VAL A 81 -3.42 -2.34 1.17
C VAL A 81 -2.35 -2.56 2.25
N LEU A 82 -1.80 -1.49 2.80
CA LEU A 82 -0.75 -1.53 3.84
C LEU A 82 -1.23 -2.11 5.18
N CYS A 83 -2.54 -2.30 5.39
CA CYS A 83 -3.05 -2.99 6.58
C CYS A 83 -2.57 -4.43 6.67
N GLY A 84 -2.38 -5.11 5.54
CA GLY A 84 -2.00 -6.51 5.50
C GLY A 84 -0.71 -6.79 4.73
N PHE A 85 -0.32 -5.86 3.85
CA PHE A 85 0.64 -6.17 2.80
C PHE A 85 1.71 -5.10 2.68
N ASP A 86 2.95 -5.52 2.49
CA ASP A 86 4.03 -4.63 2.08
C ASP A 86 4.22 -4.68 0.57
N PHE A 87 4.49 -3.53 -0.04
CA PHE A 87 4.91 -3.47 -1.44
C PHE A 87 6.38 -3.89 -1.53
N LEU A 88 6.66 -4.92 -2.34
CA LEU A 88 8.02 -5.38 -2.58
C LEU A 88 8.64 -4.74 -3.81
N ASP A 89 7.84 -4.61 -4.87
CA ASP A 89 8.29 -4.13 -6.17
C ASP A 89 7.10 -3.64 -7.01
N VAL A 90 7.36 -2.70 -7.91
CA VAL A 90 6.40 -2.20 -8.88
C VAL A 90 7.07 -2.18 -10.26
N LYS A 91 6.50 -2.93 -11.19
CA LYS A 91 6.97 -3.02 -12.57
C LYS A 91 5.99 -2.34 -13.50
N LEU A 92 6.41 -1.25 -14.14
CA LEU A 92 5.68 -0.68 -15.26
C LEU A 92 5.97 -1.50 -16.52
N GLU A 93 4.93 -1.78 -17.30
CA GLU A 93 5.08 -2.38 -18.62
C GLU A 93 5.89 -1.45 -19.53
N LYS A 94 6.84 -2.02 -20.27
CA LYS A 94 7.60 -1.27 -21.27
C LYS A 94 6.72 -1.09 -22.49
N SER A 95 6.01 0.03 -22.56
CA SER A 95 5.36 0.46 -23.80
C SER A 95 6.43 0.68 -24.88
N SER A 96 6.18 0.17 -26.09
CA SER A 96 7.02 0.47 -27.24
C SER A 96 6.97 1.97 -27.53
N THR A 97 7.97 2.52 -28.23
CA THR A 97 7.95 3.94 -28.61
C THR A 97 6.73 4.31 -29.46
N ALA A 98 6.16 3.35 -30.21
CA ALA A 98 4.93 3.53 -30.97
C ALA A 98 3.68 3.59 -30.05
N ASP A 99 3.63 2.78 -29.00
CA ASP A 99 2.51 2.79 -28.02
C ASP A 99 2.50 4.06 -27.16
N VAL A 100 3.69 4.59 -26.83
CA VAL A 100 3.82 5.84 -26.06
C VAL A 100 3.33 7.04 -26.89
N ALA A 101 3.52 7.00 -28.21
CA ALA A 101 3.06 8.07 -29.10
C ALA A 101 1.53 8.02 -29.34
N SER A 102 0.92 6.83 -29.27
CA SER A 102 -0.52 6.67 -29.48
C SER A 102 -1.34 6.92 -28.22
N ASP A 103 -0.80 6.62 -27.03
CA ASP A 103 -1.51 6.78 -25.77
C ASP A 103 -0.59 7.15 -24.59
N PRO A 104 -0.08 8.40 -24.54
CA PRO A 104 0.93 8.82 -23.57
C PRO A 104 0.39 8.91 -22.13
N CYS A 105 -0.93 8.92 -21.98
CA CYS A 105 -1.61 9.09 -20.70
C CYS A 105 -1.89 7.75 -20.02
N ASN A 106 -1.84 6.63 -20.75
CA ASN A 106 -2.20 5.33 -20.20
C ASN A 106 -0.97 4.48 -19.86
N PHE A 107 -1.01 3.90 -18.67
CA PHE A 107 0.05 3.11 -18.09
C PHE A 107 -0.52 1.78 -17.61
N ARG A 108 0.31 0.74 -17.71
CA ARG A 108 0.02 -0.58 -17.18
C ARG A 108 1.23 -1.09 -16.43
N GLY A 109 0.99 -2.00 -15.51
CA GLY A 109 2.06 -2.59 -14.72
C GLY A 109 1.56 -3.66 -13.78
N THR A 110 2.46 -4.13 -12.96
CA THR A 110 2.19 -5.09 -11.89
C THR A 110 2.98 -4.67 -10.67
N TYR A 111 2.34 -4.64 -9.51
CA TYR A 111 3.05 -4.56 -8.24
C TYR A 111 2.96 -5.87 -7.48
N THR A 112 3.99 -6.15 -6.69
CA THR A 112 4.08 -7.37 -5.87
C THR A 112 3.86 -7.00 -4.42
N LEU A 113 2.88 -7.65 -3.81
CA LEU A 113 2.56 -7.54 -2.39
C LEU A 113 3.09 -8.75 -1.63
N ALA A 114 3.66 -8.53 -0.46
CA ALA A 114 3.97 -9.58 0.51
C ALA A 114 2.97 -9.52 1.67
N HIS A 115 2.30 -10.62 1.98
CA HIS A 115 1.49 -10.74 3.19
C HIS A 115 2.42 -10.91 4.40
N THR A 116 2.64 -9.81 5.13
CA THR A 116 3.66 -9.74 6.19
C THR A 116 3.09 -9.57 7.59
N ARG A 117 1.81 -9.17 7.70
CA ARG A 117 1.13 -8.89 8.97
C ARG A 117 -0.32 -9.39 8.94
N PRO A 118 -0.95 -9.65 10.10
CA PRO A 118 -2.36 -10.04 10.15
C PRO A 118 -3.25 -9.05 9.41
N PHE A 119 -4.12 -9.56 8.55
CA PHE A 119 -5.03 -8.75 7.75
C PHE A 119 -6.47 -9.22 7.97
N LEU A 120 -7.24 -8.46 8.76
CA LEU A 120 -8.63 -8.78 9.08
C LEU A 120 -8.81 -10.21 9.62
N GLY A 121 -7.90 -10.65 10.50
CA GLY A 121 -7.87 -12.01 11.05
C GLY A 121 -7.14 -13.04 10.19
N TRP A 122 -6.77 -12.73 8.94
CA TRP A 122 -5.92 -13.59 8.12
C TRP A 122 -4.46 -13.47 8.54
N ILE A 123 -3.90 -14.53 9.11
CA ILE A 123 -2.53 -14.53 9.66
C ILE A 123 -1.54 -15.00 8.58
N PRO A 124 -0.43 -14.27 8.33
CA PRO A 124 0.59 -14.71 7.39
C PRO A 124 1.37 -15.92 7.96
N PRO A 125 1.91 -16.81 7.11
CA PRO A 125 2.62 -18.01 7.56
C PRO A 125 3.75 -17.72 8.56
N ARG A 126 4.47 -16.60 8.38
CA ARG A 126 5.55 -16.18 9.30
C ARG A 126 5.06 -15.79 10.70
N ALA A 127 3.91 -15.13 10.82
CA ALA A 127 3.39 -14.70 12.12
C ALA A 127 2.76 -15.86 12.90
N ALA A 128 2.32 -16.92 12.21
CA ALA A 128 1.79 -18.13 12.84
C ALA A 128 2.85 -18.85 13.69
N HIS A 129 4.14 -18.79 13.31
CA HIS A 129 5.22 -19.42 14.07
C HIS A 129 5.63 -18.63 15.32
N SER A 130 5.41 -17.32 15.37
CA SER A 130 5.72 -16.48 16.55
C SER A 130 4.64 -16.50 17.63
N LEU A 131 3.42 -16.94 17.31
CA LEU A 131 2.29 -17.06 18.26
C LEU A 131 2.28 -18.41 19.01
N GLY A 132 3.27 -19.28 18.79
CA GLY A 132 3.33 -20.65 19.31
C GLY A 132 4.16 -20.88 20.59
N THR A 133 4.75 -19.85 21.18
CA THR A 133 5.49 -19.99 22.46
C THR A 133 4.86 -19.12 23.54
N ALA A 134 3.87 -19.70 24.23
CA ALA A 134 3.53 -19.25 25.57
C ALA A 134 4.74 -19.48 26.49
N PRO A 135 5.19 -18.50 27.29
CA PRO A 135 6.19 -18.74 28.32
C PRO A 135 5.54 -19.63 29.37
N THR A 136 5.99 -20.89 29.45
CA THR A 136 5.63 -21.75 30.56
C THR A 136 6.31 -21.19 31.80
N ASP A 137 5.49 -20.69 32.73
CA ASP A 137 5.86 -20.31 34.08
C ASP A 137 6.75 -21.38 34.71
N SER A 138 8.00 -21.02 34.97
CA SER A 138 8.82 -21.66 36.01
C SER A 138 9.93 -20.70 36.42
N LYS A 139 9.74 -20.09 37.59
CA LYS A 139 10.78 -19.50 38.43
C LYS A 139 10.74 -20.23 39.78
N PRO A 140 11.76 -20.07 40.64
CA PRO A 140 13.17 -19.76 40.37
C PRO A 140 14.08 -20.83 41.02
N ASP A 141 15.37 -20.87 40.66
CA ASP A 141 16.33 -21.34 41.65
C ASP A 141 17.63 -20.55 41.63
N VAL A 142 18.07 -20.28 42.85
CA VAL A 142 19.15 -19.39 43.26
C VAL A 142 20.44 -20.21 43.32
N CYS A 143 21.57 -19.66 42.85
CA CYS A 143 22.85 -19.66 43.60
C CYS A 143 23.98 -18.86 42.91
N LYS A 144 24.35 -17.78 43.59
CA LYS A 144 25.68 -17.19 43.91
C LYS A 144 26.97 -17.53 43.12
N ASP A 145 27.66 -16.43 42.83
CA ASP A 145 29.09 -16.06 43.03
C ASP A 145 30.21 -16.88 42.37
N LYS A 146 31.04 -16.24 41.52
CA LYS A 146 32.35 -15.63 41.89
C LYS A 146 33.11 -15.01 40.69
N ASN A 147 33.83 -13.93 41.02
CA ASN A 147 34.72 -13.06 40.24
C ASN A 147 35.91 -13.74 39.51
N VAL A 148 36.48 -13.08 38.48
CA VAL A 148 37.78 -12.35 38.49
C VAL A 148 38.25 -12.03 37.04
N ASP A 149 38.89 -10.85 36.92
CA ASP A 149 39.41 -10.07 35.80
C ASP A 149 40.32 -10.76 34.75
N ALA A 150 40.36 -10.21 33.52
CA ALA A 150 41.51 -9.41 33.01
C ALA A 150 41.52 -9.24 31.46
N SER A 151 41.42 -7.98 31.04
CA SER A 151 42.20 -7.24 30.02
C SER A 151 42.83 -7.94 28.80
N GLY A 152 42.56 -7.40 27.60
CA GLY A 152 43.64 -7.07 26.67
C GLY A 152 43.60 -7.59 25.21
N SER A 153 42.94 -6.84 24.34
CA SER A 153 43.41 -6.39 23.00
C SER A 153 43.73 -7.37 21.84
N ALA A 154 42.89 -7.22 20.80
CA ALA A 154 43.18 -7.12 19.35
C ALA A 154 43.66 -8.34 18.55
N GLU A 155 42.81 -8.79 17.62
CA GLU A 155 43.02 -8.78 16.15
C GLU A 155 42.14 -9.86 15.49
N GLN A 156 40.91 -9.52 15.07
CA GLN A 156 40.21 -10.26 14.01
C GLN A 156 39.26 -9.30 13.26
N THR A 157 39.75 -8.75 12.15
CA THR A 157 38.92 -8.04 11.18
C THR A 157 39.00 -8.79 9.87
N SER A 158 37.89 -9.41 9.44
CA SER A 158 37.46 -9.59 8.05
C SER A 158 36.63 -10.87 7.83
N GLU A 159 35.49 -10.99 8.50
CA GLU A 159 34.42 -11.93 8.10
C GLU A 159 33.03 -11.33 8.36
N GLU A 160 32.71 -10.18 7.74
CA GLU A 160 31.37 -9.57 7.92
C GLU A 160 30.66 -9.23 6.60
N LYS A 161 31.16 -9.75 5.47
CA LYS A 161 30.61 -9.41 4.14
C LYS A 161 29.86 -10.54 3.42
N LEU A 162 29.72 -11.72 4.04
CA LEU A 162 29.07 -12.89 3.41
C LEU A 162 27.73 -13.31 4.04
N MET A 163 27.36 -12.80 5.22
CA MET A 163 26.08 -13.16 5.86
C MET A 163 24.87 -12.35 5.36
N VAL A 164 25.05 -11.14 4.81
CA VAL A 164 23.92 -10.30 4.38
C VAL A 164 23.25 -10.82 3.10
N SER A 165 24.00 -11.53 2.24
CA SER A 165 23.45 -12.13 1.01
C SER A 165 22.70 -13.45 1.26
N SER A 166 23.05 -14.17 2.33
CA SER A 166 22.39 -15.46 2.66
C SER A 166 21.00 -15.25 3.28
N THR A 167 20.75 -14.13 3.94
CA THR A 167 19.45 -13.81 4.54
C THR A 167 18.39 -13.49 3.48
N ARG A 168 18.79 -12.90 2.33
CA ARG A 168 17.84 -12.59 1.24
C ARG A 168 17.34 -13.85 0.50
N LEU A 169 18.19 -14.86 0.32
CA LEU A 169 17.81 -16.11 -0.37
C LEU A 169 17.02 -17.08 0.53
N SER A 170 17.13 -16.96 1.85
CA SER A 170 16.30 -17.74 2.80
C SER A 170 14.90 -17.12 3.04
N VAL A 171 14.70 -15.85 2.68
CA VAL A 171 13.44 -15.12 2.91
C VAL A 171 12.35 -15.48 1.89
N GLU A 172 12.71 -16.07 0.74
CA GLU A 172 11.74 -16.44 -0.30
C GLU A 172 10.87 -17.67 0.04
N ARG A 173 11.21 -18.48 1.05
CA ARG A 173 10.54 -19.78 1.20
C ARG A 173 9.17 -19.80 1.89
N GLN A 174 8.69 -18.72 2.51
CA GLN A 174 7.43 -18.77 3.28
C GLN A 174 6.56 -17.50 3.27
N THR A 175 6.95 -16.44 2.56
CA THR A 175 6.13 -15.22 2.51
C THR A 175 5.18 -15.30 1.33
N ARG A 176 3.87 -15.19 1.57
CA ARG A 176 2.87 -15.22 0.49
C ARG A 176 3.01 -13.97 -0.36
N LEU A 177 3.28 -14.16 -1.66
CA LEU A 177 3.42 -13.08 -2.63
C LEU A 177 2.19 -13.02 -3.53
N LEU A 178 1.61 -11.83 -3.67
CA LEU A 178 0.51 -11.55 -4.58
C LEU A 178 1.00 -10.60 -5.66
N LYS A 179 0.87 -11.00 -6.93
CA LYS A 179 1.12 -10.13 -8.08
C LYS A 179 -0.20 -9.50 -8.50
N VAL A 180 -0.28 -8.18 -8.41
CA VAL A 180 -1.50 -7.43 -8.72
C VAL A 180 -1.27 -6.59 -9.97
N PRO A 181 -1.97 -6.87 -11.08
CA PRO A 181 -1.91 -6.02 -12.25
C PRO A 181 -2.57 -4.68 -11.94
N PHE A 182 -2.12 -3.60 -12.56
CA PHE A 182 -2.82 -2.33 -12.49
C PHE A 182 -2.83 -1.65 -13.85
N SER A 183 -3.82 -0.80 -14.06
CA SER A 183 -3.79 0.23 -15.09
C SER A 183 -3.98 1.59 -14.46
N ALA A 184 -3.37 2.60 -15.06
CA ALA A 184 -3.53 3.96 -14.63
C ALA A 184 -3.57 4.92 -15.81
N ARG A 185 -4.40 5.94 -15.73
CA ARG A 185 -4.45 7.05 -16.68
C ARG A 185 -4.05 8.32 -15.94
N MET A 186 -3.13 9.10 -16.49
CA MET A 186 -2.72 10.38 -15.94
C MET A 186 -2.95 11.50 -16.95
N GLU A 187 -3.53 12.60 -16.46
CA GLU A 187 -3.61 13.86 -17.19
C GLU A 187 -2.92 14.95 -16.37
N GLY A 188 -2.27 15.88 -17.04
CA GLY A 188 -1.51 16.93 -16.41
C GLY A 188 -0.71 17.73 -17.40
N SER A 189 0.02 18.70 -16.87
CA SER A 189 0.96 19.56 -17.59
C SER A 189 2.31 19.56 -16.86
N GLU A 190 3.22 20.44 -17.27
CA GLU A 190 4.49 20.64 -16.57
C GLU A 190 4.31 21.09 -15.10
N SER A 191 3.16 21.69 -14.75
CA SER A 191 2.86 22.11 -13.37
C SER A 191 2.41 20.97 -12.45
N GLY A 192 2.18 19.76 -13.00
CA GLY A 192 1.81 18.57 -12.23
C GLY A 192 0.62 17.82 -12.83
N ILE A 193 0.30 16.67 -12.23
CA ILE A 193 -0.90 15.91 -12.57
C ILE A 193 -2.15 16.57 -12.00
N SER A 194 -3.13 16.81 -12.86
CA SER A 194 -4.46 17.33 -12.49
C SER A 194 -5.50 16.22 -12.36
N HIS A 195 -5.27 15.09 -13.03
CA HIS A 195 -6.15 13.94 -12.95
C HIS A 195 -5.39 12.62 -12.97
N ILE A 196 -5.83 11.68 -12.13
CA ILE A 196 -5.36 10.30 -12.16
C ILE A 196 -6.52 9.31 -11.99
N ILE A 197 -6.57 8.32 -12.86
CA ILE A 197 -7.43 7.15 -12.73
C ILE A 197 -6.50 5.99 -12.38
N LEU A 198 -6.70 5.34 -11.24
CA LEU A 198 -6.00 4.12 -10.85
C LEU A 198 -6.99 2.96 -10.80
N ARG A 199 -6.69 1.89 -11.53
CA ARG A 199 -7.44 0.63 -11.48
C ARG A 199 -6.51 -0.47 -11.02
N SER A 200 -6.82 -1.03 -9.86
CA SER A 200 -6.12 -2.16 -9.27
C SER A 200 -7.13 -3.13 -8.66
N PRO A 201 -7.27 -4.36 -9.19
CA PRO A 201 -8.15 -5.40 -8.68
C PRO A 201 -7.54 -6.08 -7.44
N VAL A 202 -6.89 -5.32 -6.55
CA VAL A 202 -6.19 -5.86 -5.38
C VAL A 202 -7.09 -6.69 -4.49
N VAL A 203 -8.34 -6.25 -4.32
CA VAL A 203 -9.36 -6.94 -3.53
C VAL A 203 -9.68 -8.30 -4.17
N ASP A 204 -9.91 -8.32 -5.48
CA ASP A 204 -10.21 -9.55 -6.22
C ASP A 204 -9.02 -10.52 -6.19
N VAL A 205 -7.78 -10.01 -6.30
CA VAL A 205 -6.56 -10.83 -6.22
C VAL A 205 -6.38 -11.42 -4.82
N ILE A 206 -6.67 -10.65 -3.76
CA ILE A 206 -6.65 -11.15 -2.38
C ILE A 206 -7.71 -12.23 -2.19
N MET A 207 -8.93 -12.01 -2.67
CA MET A 207 -10.04 -12.97 -2.57
C MET A 207 -9.79 -14.25 -3.39
N GLY A 208 -9.11 -14.14 -4.53
CA GLY A 208 -8.77 -15.27 -5.38
C GLY A 208 -7.62 -16.14 -4.86
N SER A 209 -6.94 -15.73 -3.77
CA SER A 209 -5.92 -16.55 -3.13
C SER A 209 -6.54 -17.79 -2.48
N HIS A 210 -5.98 -18.97 -2.76
CA HIS A 210 -6.49 -20.27 -2.29
C HIS A 210 -6.74 -20.39 -0.78
N ASP A 211 -5.98 -19.70 0.07
CA ASP A 211 -6.17 -19.73 1.53
C ASP A 211 -6.81 -18.45 2.09
N CYS A 212 -7.50 -17.68 1.26
CA CYS A 212 -8.25 -16.52 1.70
C CYS A 212 -9.48 -16.98 2.50
N PRO A 213 -9.56 -16.71 3.83
CA PRO A 213 -10.67 -17.18 4.66
C PRO A 213 -12.02 -16.69 4.15
N ALA A 214 -13.08 -17.50 4.30
CA ALA A 214 -14.42 -17.12 3.85
C ALA A 214 -14.94 -15.85 4.54
N THR A 215 -14.61 -15.65 5.83
CA THR A 215 -14.97 -14.43 6.57
C THR A 215 -14.29 -13.19 5.99
N LEU A 216 -13.00 -13.29 5.64
CA LEU A 216 -12.26 -12.25 4.94
C LEU A 216 -12.93 -11.90 3.60
N GLN A 217 -13.30 -12.90 2.80
CA GLN A 217 -13.98 -12.65 1.52
C GLN A 217 -15.30 -11.89 1.69
N SER A 218 -16.09 -12.23 2.73
CA SER A 218 -17.33 -11.52 3.04
C SER A 218 -17.07 -10.06 3.44
N CYS A 219 -16.05 -9.79 4.26
CA CYS A 219 -15.65 -8.42 4.60
C CYS A 219 -15.19 -7.64 3.36
N LEU A 220 -14.40 -8.26 2.48
CA LEU A 220 -13.86 -7.63 1.28
C LEU A 220 -14.93 -7.31 0.22
N LYS A 221 -16.04 -8.06 0.19
CA LYS A 221 -17.21 -7.77 -0.65
C LYS A 221 -18.10 -6.67 -0.08
N ASN A 222 -17.94 -6.30 1.18
CA ASN A 222 -18.76 -5.30 1.85
C ASN A 222 -18.08 -3.92 1.79
N GLU A 223 -18.65 -3.01 0.99
CA GLU A 223 -18.10 -1.65 0.81
C GLU A 223 -18.02 -0.85 2.12
N GLU A 224 -18.99 -1.04 3.03
CA GLU A 224 -18.99 -0.35 4.33
C GLU A 224 -17.89 -0.88 5.25
N ALA A 225 -17.60 -2.18 5.19
CA ALA A 225 -16.46 -2.77 5.91
C ALA A 225 -15.13 -2.20 5.39
N LEU A 226 -14.97 -2.08 4.06
CA LEU A 226 -13.77 -1.45 3.47
C LEU A 226 -13.62 0.01 3.89
N LYS A 227 -14.72 0.78 3.92
CA LYS A 227 -14.72 2.15 4.44
C LYS A 227 -14.34 2.19 5.92
N ALA A 228 -14.88 1.29 6.74
CA ALA A 228 -14.56 1.21 8.16
C ALA A 228 -13.06 0.92 8.40
N VAL A 229 -12.44 0.02 7.63
CA VAL A 229 -10.98 -0.21 7.70
C VAL A 229 -10.21 1.08 7.49
N VAL A 230 -10.52 1.81 6.41
CA VAL A 230 -9.84 3.07 6.09
C VAL A 230 -10.06 4.11 7.18
N THR A 231 -11.29 4.27 7.69
CA THR A 231 -11.62 5.20 8.77
C THR A 231 -10.82 4.89 10.03
N LEU A 232 -10.76 3.61 10.46
CA LEU A 232 -9.98 3.19 11.61
C LEU A 232 -8.48 3.46 11.41
N ARG A 233 -7.94 3.19 10.23
CA ARG A 233 -6.53 3.49 9.91
C ARG A 233 -6.23 4.98 9.93
N ARG A 234 -7.16 5.82 9.46
CA ARG A 234 -7.04 7.29 9.55
C ARG A 234 -7.07 7.78 11.00
N ALA A 235 -7.77 7.06 11.88
CA ALA A 235 -7.75 7.29 13.33
C ALA A 235 -6.51 6.67 14.03
N ASN A 236 -5.50 6.21 13.28
CA ASN A 236 -4.28 5.58 13.78
C ASN A 236 -4.51 4.26 14.56
N VAL A 237 -5.64 3.58 14.33
CA VAL A 237 -5.83 2.23 14.85
C VAL A 237 -4.83 1.30 14.16
N ARG A 238 -4.10 0.52 14.94
CA ARG A 238 -3.10 -0.43 14.42
C ARG A 238 -3.79 -1.54 13.61
N PRO A 239 -3.24 -1.97 12.46
CA PRO A 239 -3.90 -2.97 11.60
C PRO A 239 -4.22 -4.28 12.32
N GLU A 240 -3.38 -4.71 13.27
CA GLU A 240 -3.54 -5.97 14.00
C GLU A 240 -4.79 -5.97 14.90
N LEU A 241 -5.34 -4.80 15.21
CA LEU A 241 -6.58 -4.64 15.99
C LEU A 241 -7.83 -4.62 15.08
N ILE A 242 -7.66 -4.49 13.77
CA ILE A 242 -8.75 -4.46 12.80
C ILE A 242 -8.97 -5.89 12.30
N THR A 243 -9.92 -6.59 12.92
CA THR A 243 -10.26 -7.99 12.57
C THR A 243 -11.56 -8.06 11.78
N ASP A 244 -11.82 -9.20 11.13
CA ASP A 244 -13.12 -9.50 10.52
C ASP A 244 -14.27 -9.35 11.53
N LYS A 245 -14.08 -9.84 12.77
CA LYS A 245 -15.05 -9.67 13.87
C LYS A 245 -15.31 -8.20 14.20
N THR A 246 -14.25 -7.40 14.32
CA THR A 246 -14.37 -5.96 14.59
C THR A 246 -15.17 -5.26 13.50
N LEU A 247 -14.93 -5.60 12.23
CA LEU A 247 -15.66 -5.01 11.11
C LEU A 247 -17.13 -5.43 11.08
N LEU A 248 -17.43 -6.70 11.36
CA LEU A 248 -18.81 -7.18 11.47
C LEU A 248 -19.57 -6.47 12.59
N GLU A 249 -18.96 -6.29 13.76
CA GLU A 249 -19.57 -5.55 14.87
C GLU A 249 -19.80 -4.07 14.54
N ILE A 250 -18.91 -3.44 13.78
CA ILE A 250 -19.08 -2.06 13.30
C ILE A 250 -20.24 -1.95 12.33
N THR A 251 -20.36 -2.90 11.40
CA THR A 251 -21.47 -2.90 10.43
C THR A 251 -22.81 -3.16 11.11
N ASP A 252 -22.84 -4.00 12.14
CA ASP A 252 -24.06 -4.34 12.88
C ASP A 252 -24.49 -3.24 13.85
N LYS A 253 -23.54 -2.47 14.40
CA LYS A 253 -23.78 -1.38 15.38
C LYS A 253 -23.42 0.00 14.83
N LYS A 254 -23.76 0.25 13.56
CA LYS A 254 -23.33 1.42 12.78
C LYS A 254 -23.54 2.77 13.48
N GLU A 255 -24.67 2.99 14.15
CA GLU A 255 -24.97 4.25 14.85
C GLU A 255 -24.08 4.47 16.08
N SER A 256 -23.93 3.47 16.94
CA SER A 256 -23.11 3.57 18.16
C SER A 256 -21.63 3.80 17.82
N TRP A 257 -21.13 3.15 16.77
CA TRP A 257 -19.76 3.35 16.30
C TRP A 257 -19.56 4.69 15.61
N ALA A 258 -20.51 5.15 14.80
CA ALA A 258 -20.42 6.46 14.16
C ALA A 258 -20.38 7.58 15.21
N SER A 259 -21.16 7.46 16.29
CA SER A 259 -21.09 8.39 17.44
C SER A 259 -19.76 8.31 18.18
N ALA A 260 -19.27 7.10 18.49
CA ALA A 260 -18.00 6.91 19.22
C ALA A 260 -16.75 7.39 18.44
N LEU A 261 -16.81 7.34 17.10
CA LEU A 261 -15.74 7.81 16.22
C LEU A 261 -15.88 9.29 15.82
N GLY A 262 -16.88 10.00 16.35
CA GLY A 262 -17.12 11.42 16.05
C GLY A 262 -17.54 11.70 14.61
N ILE A 263 -18.24 10.75 13.98
CA ILE A 263 -18.71 10.82 12.59
C ILE A 263 -20.15 11.39 12.51
N LEU A 264 -20.93 11.31 13.61
CA LEU A 264 -22.27 11.89 13.77
C LEU A 264 -22.23 13.18 14.58
#